data_AF-A0AAD7BQM7-F1
#
_entry.id   AF-A0AAD7BQM7-F1
#
_cell.length_a   1.000
_cell.length_b   1.000
_cell.length_c   1.000
_cell.angle_alpha   90.00
_cell.angle_beta   90.00
_cell.angle_gamma   90.00
#
_symmetry.space_group_name_H-M   'P 1'
#
loop_
_entity.id
_entity.type
_entity.pdbx_description
1 polymer ?
#
loop_
_entity_poly.entity_id
_entity_poly.type
_entity_poly.pdbx_seq_one_letter_code
_entity_poly.pdbx_strand_id
1 'polypeptide(L)'
;SARIHGSESTMTVAIYEGNKAEENWREAISQHSNLRHPNIIQLFGIARTSKIHAAIFHDELIPAQQMAEKYDVSPICTVYFRHFLEALRHYV
;
A
#
# COMPACT_ATOMS: atom_id res chain seq x y z
N SER A 1 -5.37 -7.09 6.82
CA SER A 1 -4.18 -7.85 6.44
C SER A 1 -4.54 -9.32 6.25
N ALA A 2 -3.73 -10.07 5.49
CA ALA A 2 -3.90 -11.51 5.26
C ALA A 2 -2.56 -12.23 5.49
N ARG A 3 -2.61 -13.50 5.92
CA ARG A 3 -1.41 -14.33 6.11
C ARG A 3 -1.31 -15.35 4.99
N ILE A 4 -0.11 -15.51 4.43
CA ILE A 4 0.15 -16.57 3.44
C ILE A 4 0.28 -17.90 4.19
N HIS A 5 -0.39 -18.94 3.70
CA HIS A 5 -0.22 -20.28 4.24
C HIS A 5 1.24 -20.76 4.04
N GLY A 6 1.90 -21.17 5.13
CA GLY A 6 3.30 -21.62 5.10
C GLY A 6 4.35 -20.51 5.18
N SER A 7 3.94 -19.25 5.39
CA SER A 7 4.86 -18.14 5.68
C SER A 7 4.44 -17.40 6.94
N GLU A 8 5.42 -16.88 7.67
CA GLU A 8 5.18 -15.97 8.80
C GLU A 8 4.87 -14.54 8.36
N SER A 9 5.01 -14.23 7.06
CA SER A 9 4.77 -12.89 6.52
C SER A 9 3.29 -12.53 6.50
N THR A 10 2.99 -11.34 7.01
CA THR A 10 1.68 -10.69 6.89
C THR A 10 1.68 -9.79 5.65
N MET A 11 0.62 -9.90 4.85
CA MET A 11 0.38 -9.09 3.66
C MET A 11 -0.75 -8.10 3.87
N THR A 12 -0.71 -7.01 3.11
CA THR A 12 -1.80 -6.06 3.06
C THR A 12 -2.75 -6.39 1.92
N VAL A 13 -4.06 -6.38 2.21
CA VAL A 13 -5.11 -6.59 1.20
C VAL A 13 -5.95 -5.34 1.14
N ALA A 14 -5.92 -4.67 0.00
CA ALA A 14 -6.80 -3.55 -0.31
C ALA A 14 -8.01 -4.08 -1.09
N ILE A 15 -9.21 -3.94 -0.52
CA ILE A 15 -10.46 -4.32 -1.17
C ILE A 15 -11.13 -3.04 -1.67
N TYR A 16 -11.54 -3.05 -2.94
CA TYR A 16 -12.18 -1.93 -3.60
C TYR A 16 -13.68 -2.22 -3.73
N GLU A 17 -14.50 -1.31 -3.22
CA GLU A 17 -15.95 -1.44 -3.15
C GLU A 17 -16.66 -0.22 -3.76
N GLY A 18 -17.93 -0.38 -4.12
CA GLY A 18 -18.78 0.66 -4.68
C GLY A 18 -18.69 0.83 -6.21
N ASN A 19 -19.34 1.87 -6.72
CA ASN A 19 -19.59 2.06 -8.15
C ASN A 19 -18.32 2.23 -9.00
N LYS A 20 -17.21 2.64 -8.38
CA LYS A 20 -15.91 2.84 -9.04
C LYS A 20 -14.86 1.80 -8.65
N ALA A 21 -15.27 0.69 -8.02
CA ALA A 21 -14.35 -0.33 -7.53
C ALA A 21 -13.38 -0.83 -8.61
N GLU A 22 -13.90 -1.16 -9.80
CA GLU A 22 -13.06 -1.67 -10.90
C GLU A 22 -12.08 -0.60 -11.43
N GLU A 23 -12.51 0.64 -11.56
CA GLU A 23 -11.68 1.75 -12.03
C GLU A 23 -10.52 2.01 -11.06
N ASN A 24 -10.85 2.19 -9.77
CA ASN A 24 -9.86 2.44 -8.71
C ASN A 24 -8.89 1.25 -8.55
N TRP A 25 -9.40 0.03 -8.68
CA TRP A 25 -8.57 -1.18 -8.62
C TRP A 25 -7.58 -1.26 -9.80
N ARG A 26 -8.04 -0.96 -11.02
CA ARG A 26 -7.18 -0.93 -12.21
C ARG A 26 -6.12 0.15 -12.12
N GLU A 27 -6.49 1.34 -11.65
CA GLU A 27 -5.55 2.44 -11.44
C GLU A 27 -4.47 2.04 -10.43
N ALA A 28 -4.86 1.48 -9.30
CA ALA A 28 -3.91 1.01 -8.28
C ALA A 28 -2.97 -0.07 -8.82
N ILE A 29 -3.48 -1.04 -9.60
CA ILE A 29 -2.62 -2.04 -10.26
C ILE A 29 -1.66 -1.38 -11.24
N SER A 30 -2.15 -0.45 -12.08
CA SER A 30 -1.31 0.23 -13.06
C SER A 30 -0.15 0.97 -12.40
N GLN A 31 -0.41 1.66 -11.30
CA GLN A 31 0.62 2.35 -10.52
C GLN A 31 1.62 1.34 -9.93
N HIS A 32 1.15 0.29 -9.26
CA HIS A 32 2.03 -0.55 -8.43
C HIS A 32 2.64 -1.76 -9.17
N SER A 33 2.18 -2.08 -10.38
CA SER A 33 2.68 -3.23 -11.16
C SER A 33 4.11 -3.05 -11.68
N ASN A 34 4.49 -1.82 -12.01
CA ASN A 34 5.81 -1.48 -12.56
C ASN A 34 6.77 -0.89 -11.52
N LEU A 35 6.28 -0.62 -10.31
CA LEU A 35 7.05 0.01 -9.24
C LEU A 35 7.78 -1.06 -8.42
N ARG A 36 9.13 -1.02 -8.46
CA ARG A 36 10.01 -1.83 -7.62
C ARG A 36 10.98 -0.92 -6.91
N HIS A 37 10.67 -0.58 -5.67
CA HIS A 37 11.50 0.28 -4.86
C HIS A 37 11.42 -0.17 -3.39
N PRO A 38 12.54 -0.24 -2.65
CA PRO A 38 12.55 -0.76 -1.27
C PRO A 38 11.65 0.04 -0.31
N ASN A 39 11.34 1.29 -0.62
CA ASN A 39 10.47 2.15 0.20
C ASN A 39 9.03 2.26 -0.34
N ILE A 40 8.68 1.56 -1.43
CA ILE A 40 7.33 1.60 -2.00
C ILE A 40 6.74 0.22 -1.88
N ILE A 41 5.46 0.18 -1.49
CA ILE A 41 4.78 -1.09 -1.33
C ILE A 41 4.70 -1.83 -2.67
N GLN A 42 5.12 -3.09 -2.67
CA GLN A 42 5.16 -3.91 -3.86
C GLN A 42 3.86 -4.71 -4.01
N LEU A 43 3.26 -4.66 -5.21
CA LEU A 43 2.13 -5.51 -5.57
C LEU A 43 2.58 -6.98 -5.63
N PHE A 44 2.00 -7.83 -4.80
CA PHE A 44 2.23 -9.27 -4.78
C PHE A 44 1.26 -10.01 -5.70
N GLY A 45 -0.01 -9.62 -5.66
CA GLY A 45 -1.06 -10.33 -6.37
C GLY A 45 -2.33 -9.53 -6.50
N ILE A 46 -3.26 -10.06 -7.30
CA ILE A 46 -4.56 -9.44 -7.55
C ILE A 46 -5.64 -10.51 -7.41
N ALA A 47 -6.82 -10.09 -6.93
CA ALA A 47 -8.01 -10.93 -6.94
C ALA A 47 -9.13 -10.18 -7.65
N ARG A 48 -9.68 -10.79 -8.69
CA ARG A 48 -10.82 -10.25 -9.45
C ARG A 48 -11.94 -11.29 -9.49
N THR A 49 -13.08 -10.91 -8.95
CA THR A 49 -14.33 -11.67 -9.04
C THR A 49 -15.47 -10.71 -9.36
N SER A 50 -16.67 -11.22 -9.64
CA SER A 50 -17.85 -10.37 -9.88
C SER A 50 -18.24 -9.49 -8.68
N LYS A 51 -17.76 -9.80 -7.48
CA LYS A 51 -18.10 -9.08 -6.23
C LYS A 51 -16.92 -8.40 -5.56
N ILE A 52 -15.69 -8.85 -5.85
CA ILE A 52 -14.48 -8.43 -5.14
C ILE A 52 -13.42 -8.05 -6.16
N HIS A 53 -12.94 -6.83 -6.02
CA HIS A 53 -11.71 -6.33 -6.63
C HIS A 53 -10.72 -6.10 -5.49
N ALA A 54 -9.62 -6.83 -5.47
CA ALA A 54 -8.62 -6.68 -4.43
C ALA A 54 -7.19 -6.68 -4.98
N ALA A 55 -6.34 -5.87 -4.37
CA ALA A 55 -4.91 -5.86 -4.58
C ALA A 55 -4.22 -6.36 -3.30
N ILE A 56 -3.30 -7.29 -3.48
CA ILE A 56 -2.53 -7.91 -2.41
C ILE A 56 -1.12 -7.37 -2.51
N PHE A 57 -0.62 -6.83 -1.42
CA PHE A 57 0.67 -6.19 -1.35
C PHE A 57 1.57 -6.89 -0.34
N HIS A 58 2.88 -6.86 -0.64
CA HIS A 58 3.89 -7.30 0.32
C HIS A 58 3.91 -6.39 1.55
N ASP A 59 4.21 -7.01 2.68
CA ASP A 59 4.33 -6.39 4.00
C ASP A 59 3.03 -5.76 4.53
N GLU A 60 3.01 -5.54 5.84
CA GLU A 60 1.90 -4.89 6.53
C GLU A 60 2.04 -3.37 6.42
N LEU A 61 1.04 -2.71 5.86
CA LEU A 61 0.97 -1.25 5.87
C LEU A 61 0.61 -0.77 7.27
N ILE A 62 1.49 0.04 7.84
CA ILE A 62 1.18 0.83 9.04
C ILE A 62 0.69 2.21 8.55
N PRO A 63 -0.56 2.60 8.82
CA PRO A 63 -1.04 3.93 8.47
C PRO A 63 -0.15 5.01 9.08
N ALA A 64 0.34 5.94 8.26
CA ALA A 64 1.24 7.01 8.71
C ALA A 64 0.63 7.84 9.87
N GLN A 65 -0.68 8.02 9.86
CA GLN A 65 -1.41 8.68 10.94
C GLN A 65 -1.32 7.92 12.26
N GLN A 66 -1.49 6.58 12.24
CA GLN A 66 -1.34 5.76 13.44
C GLN A 66 0.10 5.75 13.95
N MET A 67 1.09 5.84 13.06
CA MET A 67 2.48 6.05 13.45
C MET A 67 2.67 7.40 14.17
N ALA A 68 2.07 8.47 13.65
CA ALA A 68 2.15 9.81 14.24
C ALA A 68 1.46 9.92 15.61
N GLU A 69 0.35 9.21 15.80
CA GLU A 69 -0.40 9.22 17.07
C GLU A 69 0.22 8.30 18.12
N LYS A 70 0.81 7.18 17.71
CA LYS A 70 1.33 6.14 18.62
C LYS A 70 2.77 6.37 19.04
N TYR A 71 3.56 7.05 18.23
CA TYR A 71 4.97 7.33 18.50
C TYR A 71 5.17 8.83 18.60
N ASP A 72 6.00 9.26 19.55
CA ASP A 72 6.49 10.65 19.57
C ASP A 72 7.46 10.81 18.39
N VAL A 73 6.89 11.10 17.22
CA VAL A 73 7.65 11.12 15.96
C VAL A 73 8.59 12.31 16.02
N SER A 74 9.88 12.01 16.22
CA SER A 74 10.94 13.02 16.23
C SER A 74 10.79 13.98 15.05
N PRO A 75 11.07 15.29 15.23
CA PRO A 75 11.05 16.27 14.14
C PRO A 75 11.86 15.84 12.90
N ILE A 76 12.92 15.05 13.10
CA ILE A 76 13.73 14.48 12.00
C ILE A 76 12.91 13.49 11.16
N CYS A 77 12.13 12.61 11.81
CA CYS A 77 11.26 11.68 11.11
C CYS A 77 10.18 12.43 10.32
N THR A 78 9.62 13.51 10.87
CA THR A 78 8.66 14.36 10.14
C THR A 78 9.26 14.96 8.87
N VAL A 79 10.49 15.48 8.94
CA VAL A 79 11.21 16.02 7.78
C VAL A 79 11.52 14.91 6.76
N TYR A 80 11.98 13.75 7.23
CA TYR A 80 12.25 12.59 6.38
C TYR A 80 10.99 12.13 5.63
N PHE A 81 9.88 11.92 6.33
CA PHE A 81 8.62 11.50 5.70
C PHE A 81 8.11 12.54 4.71
N ARG A 82 8.22 13.84 5.03
CA ARG A 82 7.84 14.91 4.09
C ARG A 82 8.66 14.84 2.81
N HIS A 83 9.99 14.78 2.94
CA HIS A 83 10.89 14.71 1.79
C HIS A 83 10.66 13.44 0.97
N PHE A 84 10.45 12.31 1.64
CA PHE A 84 10.13 11.05 1.00
C PHE A 84 8.82 11.11 0.21
N LEU A 85 7.76 11.69 0.79
CA LEU A 85 6.47 11.87 0.12
C LEU A 85 6.55 12.84 -1.06
N GLU A 86 7.37 13.90 -0.96
CA GLU A 86 7.65 14.81 -2.08
C GLU A 86 8.39 14.10 -3.22
N ALA A 87 9.41 13.29 -2.89
CA ALA A 87 10.13 12.51 -3.89
C ALA A 87 9.18 11.54 -4.62
N LEU A 88 8.27 10.88 -3.91
CA LEU A 88 7.28 9.98 -4.51
C LEU A 88 6.32 10.68 -5.47
N ARG A 89 5.97 11.96 -5.24
CA ARG A 89 5.13 12.74 -6.16
C ARG A 89 5.76 12.96 -7.54
N HIS A 90 7.08 12.79 -7.68
CA HIS A 90 7.75 12.89 -8.97
C HIS A 90 7.77 11.57 -9.76
N TYR A 91 7.32 10.46 -9.16
CA TYR A 91 7.29 9.13 -9.78
C TYR A 91 5.87 8.64 -10.12
N VAL A 92 4.82 9.41 -9.82
CA VAL A 92 3.40 9.07 -10.06
C VAL A 92 2.79 10.06 -11.05
#